data_AF-A0A6P6MC99-F1
#
_entry.id   AF-A0A6P6MC99-F1
#
_cell.length_a   1.000
_cell.length_b   1.000
_cell.length_c   1.000
_cell.angle_alpha   90.00
_cell.angle_beta   90.00
_cell.angle_gamma   90.00
#
_symmetry.space_group_name_H-M   'P 1'
#
loop_
_entity.id
_entity.type
_entity.pdbx_description
1 polymer ?
#
loop_
_entity_poly.entity_id
_entity_poly.type
_entity_poly.pdbx_seq_one_letter_code
_entity_poly.pdbx_strand_id
1 'polypeptide(L)'
;MPLISDFFSTPAVEYYLRKEANDMKYTAEMVKEALQQAYHAQSSVTEELKQATADIKGTQHLLVSVESETSDSELKVSNATRRLLKLQSDVALVKEKAINTSTSAINTEKEADSINPLADPLKKVSELPGHVMSINSLGEYRFGSSAEIFISADTDNGHFKLLSADTDVVPILSCIPSYDEYQKLLEDKSNELVDLEKAVKELLQEISHKVTVYSTCLF
;
A
#
# COMPACT_ATOMS: atom_id res chain seq x y z
N MET A 1 -72.38 -38.35 -76.37
CA MET A 1 -72.23 -37.95 -74.97
C MET A 1 -70.74 -37.81 -74.74
N PRO A 2 -70.19 -36.59 -74.55
CA PRO A 2 -68.75 -36.43 -74.38
C PRO A 2 -68.33 -37.18 -73.11
N LEU A 3 -67.21 -37.88 -73.18
CA LEU A 3 -66.68 -38.61 -72.04
C LEU A 3 -66.18 -37.58 -71.03
N ILE A 4 -66.30 -37.87 -69.73
CA ILE A 4 -65.85 -36.98 -68.64
C ILE A 4 -64.35 -36.60 -68.82
N SER A 5 -63.57 -37.41 -69.55
CA SER A 5 -62.20 -37.10 -69.97
C SER A 5 -62.07 -35.81 -70.80
N ASP A 6 -63.06 -35.47 -71.62
CA ASP A 6 -62.98 -34.34 -72.55
C ASP A 6 -63.17 -32.99 -71.83
N PHE A 7 -63.76 -33.01 -70.63
CA PHE A 7 -63.93 -31.81 -69.78
C PHE A 7 -62.62 -31.43 -69.07
N PHE A 8 -61.79 -32.42 -68.71
CA PHE A 8 -60.49 -32.22 -68.08
C PHE A 8 -59.34 -31.99 -69.07
N SER A 9 -59.52 -32.29 -70.36
CA SER A 9 -58.53 -32.04 -71.43
C SER A 9 -58.71 -30.69 -72.14
N THR A 10 -59.29 -29.68 -71.47
CA THR A 10 -59.34 -28.33 -72.05
C THR A 10 -57.99 -27.63 -71.83
N PRO A 11 -57.41 -26.95 -72.86
CA PRO A 11 -56.10 -26.30 -72.77
C PRO A 11 -55.96 -25.30 -71.61
N ALA A 12 -57.08 -24.71 -71.18
CA ALA A 12 -57.13 -23.81 -70.04
C ALA A 12 -56.81 -24.52 -68.72
N VAL A 13 -57.40 -25.70 -68.47
CA VAL A 13 -57.18 -26.46 -67.22
C VAL A 13 -55.73 -26.93 -67.14
N GLU A 14 -55.16 -27.41 -68.25
CA GLU A 14 -53.75 -27.82 -68.32
C GLU A 14 -52.79 -26.63 -68.09
N TYR A 15 -53.11 -25.46 -68.62
CA TYR A 15 -52.35 -24.24 -68.38
C TYR A 15 -52.37 -23.82 -66.90
N TYR A 16 -53.53 -23.83 -66.24
CA TYR A 16 -53.63 -23.48 -64.83
C TYR A 16 -52.88 -24.47 -63.93
N LEU A 17 -53.02 -25.78 -64.16
CA LEU A 17 -52.29 -26.80 -63.39
C LEU A 17 -50.78 -26.67 -63.57
N ARG A 18 -50.31 -26.39 -64.79
CA ARG A 18 -48.88 -26.18 -65.05
C ARG A 18 -48.36 -24.91 -64.38
N LYS A 19 -49.15 -23.84 -64.36
CA LYS A 19 -48.80 -22.60 -63.66
C LYS A 19 -48.69 -22.83 -62.15
N GLU A 20 -49.70 -23.46 -61.55
CA GLU A 20 -49.72 -23.75 -60.12
C GLU A 20 -48.55 -24.67 -59.71
N ALA A 21 -48.25 -25.70 -60.51
CA ALA A 21 -47.09 -26.56 -60.27
C ALA A 21 -45.75 -25.80 -60.33
N ASN A 22 -45.61 -24.83 -61.24
CA ASN A 22 -44.42 -23.98 -61.32
C ASN A 22 -44.32 -23.03 -60.13
N ASP A 23 -45.43 -22.42 -59.71
CA ASP A 23 -45.48 -21.52 -58.54
C ASP A 23 -45.16 -22.28 -57.24
N MET A 24 -45.66 -23.52 -57.11
CA MET A 24 -45.32 -24.43 -56.01
C MET A 24 -43.84 -24.80 -56.02
N LYS A 25 -43.27 -25.11 -57.20
CA LYS A 25 -41.84 -25.41 -57.35
C LYS A 25 -40.97 -24.21 -56.93
N TYR A 26 -41.31 -23.01 -57.41
CA TYR A 26 -40.62 -21.78 -57.05
C TYR A 26 -40.67 -21.53 -55.53
N THR A 27 -41.85 -21.72 -54.93
CA THR A 27 -42.01 -21.58 -53.47
C THR A 27 -41.16 -22.60 -52.71
N ALA A 28 -41.11 -23.85 -53.16
CA ALA A 28 -40.29 -24.89 -52.53
C ALA A 28 -38.78 -24.60 -52.63
N GLU A 29 -38.33 -24.06 -53.76
CA GLU A 29 -36.94 -23.61 -53.94
C GLU A 29 -36.60 -22.45 -52.99
N MET A 30 -37.47 -21.44 -52.89
CA MET A 30 -37.29 -20.34 -51.93
C MET A 30 -37.24 -20.82 -50.48
N VAL A 31 -38.14 -21.73 -50.09
CA VAL A 31 -38.16 -22.29 -48.72
C VAL A 31 -36.88 -23.06 -48.42
N LYS A 32 -36.36 -23.81 -49.40
CA LYS A 32 -35.10 -24.55 -49.25
C LYS A 32 -33.93 -23.60 -49.02
N GLU A 33 -33.84 -22.52 -49.79
CA GLU A 33 -32.79 -21.50 -49.62
C GLU A 33 -32.88 -20.81 -48.26
N ALA A 34 -34.08 -20.40 -47.85
CA ALA A 34 -34.32 -19.80 -46.54
C ALA A 34 -33.90 -20.73 -45.39
N LEU A 35 -34.21 -22.03 -45.50
CA LEU A 35 -33.82 -23.03 -44.51
C LEU A 35 -32.30 -23.21 -44.43
N GLN A 36 -31.62 -23.24 -45.58
CA GLN A 36 -30.16 -23.32 -45.61
C GLN A 36 -29.50 -22.10 -44.97
N GLN A 37 -30.00 -20.89 -45.26
CA GLN A 37 -29.52 -19.66 -44.64
C GLN A 37 -29.76 -19.66 -43.13
N ALA A 38 -30.94 -20.08 -42.68
CA ALA A 38 -31.27 -20.20 -41.26
C ALA A 38 -30.36 -21.20 -40.54
N TYR A 39 -30.04 -22.33 -41.18
CA TYR A 39 -29.09 -23.31 -40.64
C TYR A 39 -27.67 -22.73 -40.48
N HIS A 40 -27.18 -22.01 -41.49
CA HIS A 40 -25.87 -21.35 -41.41
C HIS A 40 -25.84 -20.28 -40.31
N ALA A 41 -26.89 -19.45 -40.21
CA ALA A 41 -27.00 -18.46 -39.15
C ALA A 41 -27.03 -19.11 -37.76
N GLN A 42 -27.81 -20.18 -37.57
CA GLN A 42 -27.86 -20.92 -36.30
C GLN A 42 -26.50 -21.52 -35.93
N SER A 43 -25.79 -22.09 -36.90
CA SER A 43 -24.45 -22.64 -36.66
C SER A 43 -23.47 -21.55 -36.24
N SER A 44 -23.49 -20.39 -36.89
CA SER A 44 -22.63 -19.25 -36.53
C SER A 44 -22.91 -18.77 -35.11
N VAL A 45 -24.19 -18.56 -34.77
CA VAL A 45 -24.61 -18.16 -33.41
C VAL A 45 -24.18 -19.19 -32.37
N THR A 46 -24.24 -20.48 -32.69
CA THR A 46 -23.83 -21.53 -31.76
C THR A 46 -22.33 -21.48 -31.46
N GLU A 47 -21.48 -21.21 -32.45
CA GLU A 47 -20.04 -21.06 -32.23
C GLU A 47 -19.71 -19.78 -31.47
N GLU A 48 -20.36 -18.66 -31.79
CA GLU A 48 -20.19 -17.41 -31.03
C GLU A 48 -20.61 -17.55 -29.56
N LEU A 49 -21.71 -18.28 -29.28
CA LEU A 49 -22.14 -18.56 -27.92
C LEU A 49 -21.14 -19.45 -27.15
N LYS A 50 -20.51 -20.42 -27.82
CA LYS A 50 -19.44 -21.22 -27.20
C LYS A 50 -18.25 -20.35 -26.84
N GLN A 51 -17.85 -19.45 -27.75
CA GLN A 51 -16.75 -18.52 -27.51
C GLN A 51 -17.08 -17.58 -26.35
N ALA A 52 -18.26 -16.95 -26.35
CA ALA A 52 -18.71 -16.09 -25.26
C ALA A 52 -18.74 -16.84 -23.91
N THR A 53 -19.14 -18.11 -23.91
CA THR A 53 -19.12 -18.95 -22.70
C THR A 53 -17.71 -19.19 -22.20
N ALA A 54 -16.74 -19.42 -23.09
CA ALA A 54 -15.34 -19.57 -22.74
C ALA A 54 -14.76 -18.27 -22.16
N ASP A 55 -15.07 -17.13 -22.80
CA ASP A 55 -14.62 -15.82 -22.37
C ASP A 55 -15.19 -15.42 -21.00
N ILE A 56 -16.48 -15.73 -20.74
CA ILE A 56 -17.11 -15.52 -19.43
C ILE A 56 -16.39 -16.33 -18.35
N LYS A 57 -16.10 -17.61 -18.60
CA LYS A 57 -15.38 -18.46 -17.65
C LYS A 57 -13.96 -17.95 -17.39
N GLY A 58 -13.26 -17.50 -18.43
CA GLY A 58 -11.94 -16.89 -18.31
C GLY A 58 -11.99 -15.60 -17.46
N THR A 59 -12.97 -14.74 -17.73
CA THR A 59 -13.18 -13.50 -16.98
C THR A 59 -13.50 -13.77 -15.51
N GLN A 60 -14.32 -14.78 -15.22
CA GLN A 60 -14.65 -15.16 -13.85
C GLN A 60 -13.42 -15.67 -13.08
N HIS A 61 -12.53 -16.42 -13.73
CA HIS A 61 -11.28 -16.85 -13.11
C HIS A 61 -10.35 -15.66 -12.80
N LEU A 62 -10.22 -14.71 -13.73
CA LEU A 62 -9.45 -13.49 -13.49
C LEU A 62 -10.02 -12.66 -12.34
N LEU A 63 -11.34 -12.54 -12.24
CA LEU A 63 -12.00 -11.82 -11.16
C LEU A 63 -11.64 -12.42 -9.79
N VAL A 64 -11.73 -13.74 -9.64
CA VAL A 64 -11.36 -14.43 -8.39
C VAL A 64 -9.89 -14.19 -8.03
N SER A 65 -9.00 -14.18 -9.03
CA SER A 65 -7.57 -13.88 -8.81
C SER A 65 -7.36 -12.45 -8.31
N VAL A 66 -8.02 -11.47 -8.95
CA VAL A 66 -7.93 -10.05 -8.57
C VAL A 66 -8.51 -9.82 -7.18
N GLU A 67 -9.63 -10.45 -6.84
CA GLU A 67 -10.23 -10.37 -5.50
C GLU A 67 -9.26 -10.90 -4.42
N SER A 68 -8.61 -12.03 -4.69
CA SER A 68 -7.61 -12.61 -3.77
C SER A 68 -6.42 -11.67 -3.57
N GLU A 69 -5.84 -11.14 -4.65
CA GLU A 69 -4.68 -10.25 -4.57
C GLU A 69 -5.03 -8.91 -3.92
N THR A 70 -6.25 -8.43 -4.14
CA THR A 70 -6.80 -7.24 -3.48
C THR A 70 -6.92 -7.47 -1.97
N SER A 71 -7.49 -8.61 -1.55
CA SER A 71 -7.61 -8.96 -0.12
C SER A 71 -6.24 -9.06 0.56
N ASP A 72 -5.25 -9.69 -0.09
CA ASP A 72 -3.89 -9.76 0.42
C ASP A 72 -3.25 -8.36 0.55
N SER A 73 -3.51 -7.48 -0.41
CA SER A 73 -3.03 -6.09 -0.39
C SER A 73 -3.68 -5.27 0.72
N GLU A 74 -4.99 -5.40 0.92
CA GLU A 74 -5.72 -4.76 2.02
C GLU A 74 -5.16 -5.17 3.39
N LEU A 75 -4.88 -6.47 3.58
CA LEU A 75 -4.26 -6.97 4.81
C LEU A 75 -2.86 -6.37 5.04
N LYS A 76 -2.03 -6.29 3.98
CA LYS A 76 -0.70 -5.66 4.05
C LYS A 76 -0.80 -4.18 4.43
N VAL A 77 -1.71 -3.44 3.81
CA VAL A 77 -1.95 -2.03 4.11
C VAL A 77 -2.41 -1.85 5.55
N SER A 78 -3.39 -2.63 6.02
CA SER A 78 -3.88 -2.59 7.41
C SER A 78 -2.74 -2.81 8.42
N ASN A 79 -1.87 -3.80 8.15
CA ASN A 79 -0.72 -4.07 8.99
C ASN A 79 0.31 -2.94 8.98
N ALA A 80 0.59 -2.35 7.81
CA ALA A 80 1.47 -1.19 7.68
C ALA A 80 0.93 0.02 8.43
N THR A 81 -0.37 0.32 8.31
CA THR A 81 -1.03 1.43 9.04
C THR A 81 -0.91 1.25 10.55
N ARG A 82 -1.13 0.04 11.08
CA ARG A 82 -0.95 -0.25 12.51
C ARG A 82 0.48 0.01 12.98
N ARG A 83 1.48 -0.39 12.17
CA ARG A 83 2.90 -0.14 12.46
C ARG A 83 3.22 1.35 12.44
N LEU A 84 2.69 2.10 11.48
CA LEU A 84 2.88 3.55 11.38
C LEU A 84 2.33 4.27 12.61
N LEU A 85 1.11 3.93 13.06
CA LEU A 85 0.52 4.53 14.26
C LEU A 85 1.37 4.27 15.52
N LYS A 86 1.93 3.06 15.64
CA LYS A 86 2.86 2.76 16.76
C LYS A 86 4.12 3.62 16.68
N LEU A 87 4.74 3.70 15.50
CA LEU A 87 5.93 4.53 15.29
C LEU A 87 5.65 6.01 15.57
N GLN A 88 4.48 6.52 15.20
CA GLN A 88 4.07 7.89 15.52
C GLN A 88 4.02 8.14 17.04
N SER A 89 3.48 7.18 17.81
CA SER A 89 3.49 7.25 19.28
C SER A 89 4.90 7.21 19.85
N ASP A 90 5.76 6.31 19.36
CA ASP A 90 7.13 6.16 19.83
C ASP A 90 7.97 7.42 19.54
N VAL A 91 7.80 8.03 18.37
CA VAL A 91 8.46 9.30 18.01
C VAL A 91 8.00 10.45 18.92
N ALA A 92 6.71 10.53 19.23
CA ALA A 92 6.19 11.55 20.14
C ALA A 92 6.82 11.42 21.55
N LEU A 93 6.92 10.19 22.07
CA LEU A 93 7.56 9.90 23.36
C LEU A 93 9.06 10.24 23.36
N VAL A 94 9.78 9.90 22.28
CA VAL A 94 11.20 10.24 22.16
C VAL A 94 11.40 11.75 22.13
N LYS A 95 10.55 12.48 21.40
CA LYS A 95 10.60 13.95 21.34
C LYS A 95 10.36 14.58 22.72
N GLU A 96 9.37 14.10 23.46
CA GLU A 96 9.11 14.54 24.83
C GLU A 96 10.30 14.27 25.75
N LYS A 97 10.84 13.04 25.71
CA LYS A 97 12.01 12.66 26.52
C LYS A 97 13.23 13.51 26.19
N ALA A 98 13.47 13.80 24.92
CA ALA A 98 14.57 14.66 24.49
C ALA A 98 14.44 16.10 25.04
N ILE A 99 13.23 16.68 25.01
CA ILE A 99 12.95 18.00 25.59
C ILE A 99 13.21 18.00 27.11
N ASN A 100 12.73 16.96 27.81
CA ASN A 100 12.91 16.83 29.26
C ASN A 100 14.39 16.68 29.64
N THR A 101 15.15 15.82 28.93
CA THR A 101 16.59 15.66 29.16
C THR A 101 17.36 16.95 28.87
N SER A 102 17.04 17.65 27.77
CA SER A 102 17.67 18.94 27.47
C SER A 102 17.39 19.98 28.56
N THR A 103 16.15 20.04 29.06
CA THR A 103 15.77 20.98 30.13
C THR A 103 16.48 20.65 31.44
N SER A 104 16.54 19.36 31.79
CA SER A 104 17.29 18.90 32.97
C SER A 104 18.77 19.23 32.87
N ALA A 105 19.40 19.02 31.71
CA ALA A 105 20.80 19.34 31.49
C ALA A 105 21.08 20.84 31.67
N ILE A 106 20.24 21.72 31.09
CA ILE A 106 20.33 23.18 31.28
C ILE A 106 20.19 23.56 32.76
N ASN A 107 19.26 22.95 33.49
CA ASN A 107 19.07 23.23 34.92
C ASN A 107 20.29 22.78 35.74
N THR A 108 20.84 21.60 35.47
CA THR A 108 22.04 21.11 36.14
C THR A 108 23.27 21.96 35.83
N GLU A 109 23.43 22.44 34.59
CA GLU A 109 24.48 23.38 34.21
C GLU A 109 24.35 24.69 35.00
N LYS A 110 23.14 25.25 35.07
CA LYS A 110 22.85 26.46 35.86
C LYS A 110 23.12 26.25 37.36
N GLU A 111 22.78 25.09 37.92
CA GLU A 111 23.07 24.74 39.30
C GLU A 111 24.57 24.61 39.55
N ALA A 112 25.31 23.94 38.67
CA ALA A 112 26.77 23.83 38.75
C ALA A 112 27.45 25.22 38.69
N ASP A 113 27.00 26.09 37.79
CA ASP A 113 27.47 27.47 37.69
C ASP A 113 27.17 28.29 38.95
N SER A 114 26.02 28.03 39.59
CA SER A 114 25.64 28.69 40.85
C SER A 114 26.42 28.19 42.07
N ILE A 115 26.92 26.94 42.03
CA ILE A 115 27.75 26.34 43.09
C ILE A 115 29.21 26.79 42.98
N ASN A 116 29.71 27.09 41.78
CA ASN A 116 31.08 27.52 41.51
C ASN A 116 31.57 28.71 42.39
N PRO A 117 30.82 29.84 42.54
CA PRO A 117 31.23 30.96 43.39
C PRO A 117 31.12 30.68 44.92
N LEU A 118 30.42 29.61 45.33
CA LEU A 118 30.35 29.15 46.71
C LEU A 118 31.52 28.23 47.10
N ALA A 119 32.23 27.68 46.12
CA ALA A 119 33.45 26.90 46.34
C ALA A 119 34.70 27.77 46.59
N ASP A 120 34.73 28.99 46.06
CA ASP A 120 35.82 29.97 46.28
C ASP A 120 36.00 30.41 47.75
N PRO A 121 34.94 30.69 48.54
CA PRO A 121 35.11 30.97 49.97
C PRO A 121 35.54 29.74 50.79
N LEU A 122 35.30 28.49 50.34
CA LEU A 122 35.79 27.29 51.02
C LEU A 122 37.29 27.02 50.79
N LYS A 123 37.85 27.47 49.67
CA LYS A 123 39.31 27.45 49.44
C LYS A 123 40.07 28.37 50.39
N LYS A 124 39.48 29.51 50.76
CA LYS A 124 40.08 30.50 51.67
C LYS A 124 40.05 30.11 53.16
N VAL A 125 39.20 29.17 53.58
CA VAL A 125 39.18 28.66 54.97
C VAL A 125 40.31 27.66 55.23
N SER A 126 40.98 27.16 54.18
CA SER A 126 42.13 26.26 54.29
C SER A 126 43.47 26.97 54.59
N GLU A 127 43.51 28.30 54.65
CA GLU A 127 44.75 29.09 54.80
C GLU A 127 44.89 29.77 56.17
N LEU A 128 44.27 29.24 57.23
CA LEU A 128 44.55 29.65 58.61
C LEU A 128 45.53 28.67 59.27
N PRO A 129 46.76 29.08 59.62
CA PRO A 129 47.71 28.22 60.29
C PRO A 129 47.40 28.18 61.79
N GLY A 130 46.95 27.02 62.29
CA GLY A 130 46.95 26.78 63.73
C GLY A 130 45.91 25.77 64.20
N HIS A 131 46.43 24.63 64.64
CA HIS A 131 45.81 23.74 65.63
C HIS A 131 44.69 22.80 65.12
N VAL A 132 45.09 21.76 64.36
CA VAL A 132 44.31 20.51 64.33
C VAL A 132 44.66 19.73 65.61
N MET A 133 43.90 19.99 66.67
CA MET A 133 43.82 19.12 67.84
C MET A 133 42.91 17.94 67.52
N SER A 134 43.41 16.74 67.77
CA SER A 134 42.60 15.52 67.90
C SER A 134 41.41 15.75 68.84
N ILE A 135 40.19 15.52 68.35
CA ILE A 135 39.08 15.11 69.22
C ILE A 135 38.40 13.89 68.60
N ASN A 136 38.50 12.82 69.38
CA ASN A 136 37.86 11.53 69.22
C ASN A 136 36.33 11.59 69.19
N SER A 137 35.77 10.53 68.62
CA SER A 137 34.73 9.65 69.18
C SER A 137 33.32 9.70 68.58
N LEU A 138 32.91 8.50 68.19
CA LEU A 138 31.57 7.92 68.21
C LEU A 138 30.52 8.45 67.23
N GLY A 139 30.21 7.57 66.26
CA GLY A 139 29.05 7.62 65.39
C GLY A 139 29.01 6.37 64.52
N GLU A 140 28.81 5.23 65.17
CA GLU A 140 28.62 3.91 64.56
C GLU A 140 27.54 3.91 63.46
N TYR A 141 27.80 3.32 62.30
CA TYR A 141 27.15 2.08 61.79
C TYR A 141 27.41 1.90 60.28
N ARG A 142 27.75 0.67 59.89
CA ARG A 142 28.09 0.25 58.52
C ARG A 142 26.84 -0.15 57.73
N PHE A 143 26.76 0.25 56.46
CA PHE A 143 26.33 -0.56 55.31
C PHE A 143 26.90 0.17 54.07
N GLY A 144 27.73 -0.38 53.18
CA GLY A 144 27.85 -1.74 52.70
C GLY A 144 27.58 -1.70 51.19
N SER A 145 28.64 -1.90 50.37
CA SER A 145 28.64 -2.02 48.89
C SER A 145 28.46 -0.70 48.11
N SER A 146 29.22 -0.34 47.08
CA SER A 146 30.38 -0.90 46.36
C SER A 146 30.79 0.12 45.28
N ALA A 147 32.05 0.07 44.87
CA ALA A 147 32.66 0.61 43.64
C ALA A 147 33.01 2.10 43.58
N GLU A 148 34.28 2.38 43.87
CA GLU A 148 35.04 3.50 43.33
C GLU A 148 35.13 3.42 41.79
N ILE A 149 34.92 4.54 41.10
CA ILE A 149 35.34 4.71 39.70
C ILE A 149 36.35 5.85 39.68
N PHE A 150 37.58 5.51 39.25
CA PHE A 150 38.67 6.44 38.99
C PHE A 150 38.40 7.19 37.68
N ILE A 151 38.41 8.51 37.70
CA ILE A 151 38.48 9.35 36.50
C ILE A 151 39.85 10.01 36.49
N SER A 152 40.76 9.54 35.63
CA SER A 152 41.95 10.31 35.26
C SER A 152 41.66 11.07 33.97
N ALA A 153 41.68 12.40 34.07
CA ALA A 153 41.58 13.30 32.94
C ALA A 153 42.90 13.31 32.17
N ASP A 154 42.83 13.11 30.85
CA ASP A 154 43.86 13.56 29.93
C ASP A 154 43.21 14.31 28.76
N THR A 155 43.89 15.39 28.41
CA THR A 155 43.53 16.52 27.56
C THR A 155 43.49 16.24 26.05
N ASP A 156 42.78 17.12 25.34
CA ASP A 156 42.99 17.53 23.94
C ASP A 156 42.34 16.81 22.75
N ASN A 157 41.39 15.91 22.92
CA ASN A 157 40.44 15.65 21.84
C ASN A 157 39.11 15.13 22.38
N GLY A 158 38.02 15.85 22.12
CA GLY A 158 36.67 15.61 22.65
C GLY A 158 35.98 14.33 22.15
N HIS A 159 36.66 13.20 22.18
CA HIS A 159 36.07 11.89 21.99
C HIS A 159 36.06 11.13 23.32
N PHE A 160 34.90 11.09 23.97
CA PHE A 160 34.62 10.07 24.97
C PHE A 160 34.66 8.70 24.28
N LYS A 161 35.78 7.99 24.41
CA LYS A 161 35.83 6.58 24.06
C LYS A 161 35.22 5.81 25.23
N LEU A 162 33.91 5.59 25.17
CA LEU A 162 33.26 4.55 25.96
C LEU A 162 33.88 3.21 25.56
N LEU A 163 34.65 2.63 26.47
CA LEU A 163 35.07 1.25 26.37
C LEU A 163 33.80 0.41 26.57
N SER A 164 33.18 -0.01 25.47
CA SER A 164 32.04 -0.91 25.48
C SER A 164 32.51 -2.29 25.95
N ALA A 165 32.41 -2.54 27.25
CA ALA A 165 32.18 -3.87 27.76
C ALA A 165 30.67 -4.15 27.65
N ASP A 166 30.26 -4.62 26.48
CA ASP A 166 29.23 -5.65 26.30
C ASP A 166 28.99 -5.85 24.79
N THR A 167 29.45 -7.00 24.33
CA THR A 167 29.43 -7.48 22.95
C THR A 167 28.02 -8.00 22.64
N ASP A 168 27.28 -7.31 21.76
CA ASP A 168 26.32 -7.90 20.79
C ASP A 168 25.47 -6.86 20.01
N VAL A 169 25.60 -5.56 20.28
CA VAL A 169 24.72 -4.53 19.67
C VAL A 169 25.25 -3.95 18.35
N VAL A 170 26.53 -4.20 18.02
CA VAL A 170 27.21 -3.64 16.84
C VAL A 170 26.66 -4.12 15.47
N PRO A 171 26.15 -5.36 15.28
CA PRO A 171 25.68 -5.80 13.95
C PRO A 171 24.37 -5.15 13.50
N ILE A 172 23.57 -4.62 14.44
CA ILE A 172 22.25 -4.05 14.15
C ILE A 172 22.37 -2.62 13.63
N LEU A 173 23.33 -1.86 14.16
CA LEU A 173 23.50 -0.45 13.81
C LEU A 173 24.06 -0.25 12.38
N SER A 174 24.82 -1.21 11.85
CA SER A 174 25.33 -1.15 10.47
C SER A 174 24.31 -1.58 9.41
N CYS A 175 23.14 -2.06 9.82
CA CYS A 175 22.09 -2.57 8.91
C CYS A 175 20.89 -1.61 8.78
N ILE A 176 20.91 -0.48 9.50
CA ILE A 176 19.89 0.56 9.41
C ILE A 176 20.34 1.52 8.30
N PRO A 177 19.59 1.65 7.19
CA PRO A 177 19.84 2.67 6.18
C PRO A 177 19.99 4.01 6.86
N SER A 178 20.95 4.82 6.42
CA SER A 178 21.17 6.12 7.06
C SER A 178 19.90 6.96 7.00
N TYR A 179 19.71 7.86 7.99
CA TYR A 179 18.53 8.72 8.05
C TYR A 179 18.23 9.42 6.72
N ASP A 180 19.29 9.83 6.00
CA ASP A 180 19.20 10.47 4.68
C ASP A 180 18.70 9.53 3.57
N GLU A 181 19.05 8.24 3.60
CA GLU A 181 18.56 7.26 2.64
C GLU A 181 17.07 6.98 2.84
N TYR A 182 16.63 6.89 4.10
CA TYR A 182 15.22 6.69 4.42
C TYR A 182 14.38 7.92 4.09
N GLN A 183 14.91 9.11 4.35
CA GLN A 183 14.26 10.38 3.99
C GLN A 183 14.08 10.49 2.47
N LYS A 184 15.13 10.18 1.69
CA LYS A 184 15.08 10.18 0.23
C LYS A 184 14.09 9.15 -0.33
N LEU A 185 14.06 7.95 0.25
CA LEU A 185 13.10 6.91 -0.13
C LEU A 185 11.65 7.36 0.10
N LEU A 186 11.39 8.08 1.20
CA LEU A 186 10.06 8.60 1.50
C LEU A 186 9.63 9.68 0.51
N GLU A 187 10.57 10.53 0.11
CA GLU A 187 10.36 11.59 -0.88
C GLU A 187 10.08 11.02 -2.28
N ASP A 188 10.83 10.00 -2.69
CA ASP A 188 10.62 9.28 -3.95
C ASP A 188 9.24 8.60 -3.99
N LYS A 189 8.83 7.96 -2.88
CA LYS A 189 7.49 7.36 -2.76
C LYS A 189 6.36 8.39 -2.73
N SER A 190 6.60 9.56 -2.15
CA SER A 190 5.65 10.66 -2.16
C SER A 190 5.45 11.18 -3.59
N ASN A 191 6.52 11.31 -4.36
CA ASN A 191 6.44 11.75 -5.76
C ASN A 191 5.70 10.72 -6.64
N GLU A 192 5.99 9.43 -6.46
CA GLU A 192 5.28 8.34 -7.14
C GLU A 192 3.77 8.36 -6.85
N LEU A 193 3.37 8.67 -5.62
CA LEU A 193 1.96 8.81 -5.23
C LEU A 193 1.28 10.00 -5.91
N VAL A 194 1.97 11.12 -6.09
CA VAL A 194 1.44 12.29 -6.79
C VAL A 194 1.19 11.99 -8.26
N ASP A 195 2.11 11.27 -8.91
CA ASP A 195 1.95 10.86 -10.30
C ASP A 195 0.79 9.86 -10.47
N LEU A 196 0.68 8.90 -9.53
CA LEU A 196 -0.41 7.93 -9.52
C LEU A 196 -1.78 8.61 -9.29
N GLU A 197 -1.85 9.60 -8.39
CA GLU A 197 -3.07 10.38 -8.16
C GLU A 197 -3.49 11.12 -9.43
N LYS A 198 -2.54 11.71 -10.15
CA LYS A 198 -2.80 12.38 -11.42
C LYS A 198 -3.35 11.42 -12.47
N ALA A 199 -2.75 10.24 -12.62
CA ALA A 199 -3.21 9.21 -13.56
C ALA A 199 -4.65 8.74 -13.25
N VAL A 200 -4.97 8.54 -11.96
CA VAL A 200 -6.32 8.17 -11.52
C VAL A 200 -7.33 9.29 -11.82
N LYS A 201 -6.96 10.55 -11.61
CA LYS A 201 -7.82 11.70 -11.95
C LYS A 201 -8.09 11.79 -13.45
N GLU A 202 -7.08 11.58 -14.29
CA GLU A 202 -7.22 11.58 -15.75
C GLU A 202 -8.16 10.45 -16.23
N LEU A 203 -7.95 9.23 -15.74
CA LEU A 203 -8.81 8.09 -16.04
C LEU A 203 -10.26 8.33 -15.59
N LEU A 204 -10.46 8.88 -14.39
CA LEU A 204 -11.78 9.21 -13.89
C LEU A 204 -12.48 10.24 -14.78
N GLN A 205 -11.74 11.25 -15.25
CA GLN A 205 -12.26 12.28 -16.14
C GLN A 205 -12.62 11.70 -17.51
N GLU A 206 -11.82 10.80 -18.05
CA GLU A 206 -12.09 10.09 -19.31
C GLU A 206 -13.33 9.19 -19.20
N ILE A 207 -13.45 8.41 -18.12
CA ILE A 207 -14.62 7.57 -17.85
C ILE A 207 -15.86 8.46 -17.73
N SER A 208 -15.79 9.54 -16.95
CA SER A 208 -16.91 10.47 -16.80
C SER A 208 -17.33 11.10 -18.14
N HIS A 209 -16.35 11.43 -18.99
CA HIS A 209 -16.61 11.94 -20.33
C HIS A 209 -17.28 10.88 -21.20
N LYS A 210 -16.78 9.64 -21.23
CA LYS A 210 -17.37 8.53 -21.98
C LYS A 210 -18.78 8.19 -21.51
N VAL A 211 -19.02 8.14 -20.20
CA VAL A 211 -20.37 7.95 -19.63
C VAL A 211 -21.31 9.05 -20.07
N THR A 212 -20.85 10.31 -20.08
CA THR A 212 -21.64 11.45 -20.56
C THR A 212 -21.98 11.31 -22.03
N VAL A 213 -20.98 11.02 -22.89
CA VAL A 213 -21.18 10.81 -24.33
C VAL A 213 -22.18 9.69 -24.58
N TYR A 214 -22.00 8.51 -23.97
CA TYR A 214 -22.92 7.38 -24.14
C TYR A 214 -24.32 7.68 -23.61
N SER A 215 -24.45 8.48 -22.56
CA SER A 215 -25.76 8.92 -22.04
C SER A 215 -26.44 9.95 -22.94
N THR A 216 -25.68 10.72 -23.71
CA THR A 216 -26.21 11.70 -24.67
C THR A 216 -26.40 11.18 -26.09
N CYS A 217 -25.78 10.04 -26.46
CA CYS A 217 -25.86 9.43 -27.79
C CYS A 217 -27.06 8.49 -27.99
N LEU A 218 -28.10 8.59 -27.15
CA LEU A 218 -29.39 7.91 -27.30
C LEU A 218 -30.50 8.96 -27.50
N PHE A 219 -30.38 9.74 -28.57
CA PHE A 219 -31.47 10.39 -29.32
C PHE A 219 -31.04 10.52 -30.78
#